data_AF-A0A1I5UPG4-F1
#
_entry.id   AF-A0A1I5UPG4-F1
#
_cell.length_a   1.000
_cell.length_b   1.000
_cell.length_c   1.000
_cell.angle_alpha   90.00
_cell.angle_beta   90.00
_cell.angle_gamma   90.00
#
_symmetry.space_group_name_H-M   'P 1'
#
loop_
_entity.id
_entity.type
_entity.pdbx_description
1 polymer ?
#
loop_
_entity_poly.entity_id
_entity_poly.type
_entity_poly.pdbx_seq_one_letter_code
_entity_poly.pdbx_strand_id
1 'polypeptide(L)'
;MIPEHRQRFNAAFSPATYQEMLADIERQLPGQLDFRVAETPVFIPAVLRDKLIAAGESIIKVIEQPNFKELTEASIPAHQRVPHEDERPEFLTFDFAVCRDAAGELEPQLIEMQGFPSLYAFQSWLPTVFKQHYPIADTVTPFLDSIDYEGYQELMRQFILGGEPAEQVILLELFPEKQKTRIDFFLSKKLWGVDAICLTKIQRKARELFYEKNGELIKIKRIYNRVIFDELARHPELNLSFNLTEDVDVKWVGHPNWFFRISKYTLPLLQGPFVPPSYYLHELSEYPEDLHNYVLKPLFSFAGAGVRLHVTAADLDALPDKQNYLLQRKVSYEPVVQSTNGLVKCEIRLLYIWPTGEPRPQLLTGLGRLSRGEMIGVDFNKDKDWVGGTTPLFEK
;
A
#
# COMPACT_ATOMS: atom_id res chain seq x y z
N MET A 1 8.78 19.59 4.73
CA MET A 1 10.04 18.83 4.93
C MET A 1 10.82 19.47 6.05
N ILE A 2 11.57 18.69 6.85
CA ILE A 2 12.46 19.23 7.88
C ILE A 2 13.71 19.83 7.21
N PRO A 3 13.90 21.18 7.19
CA PRO A 3 14.95 21.80 6.37
C PRO A 3 16.36 21.37 6.74
N GLU A 4 16.67 21.29 8.03
CA GLU A 4 18.00 20.91 8.53
C GLU A 4 18.41 19.50 8.07
N HIS A 5 17.53 18.50 8.27
CA HIS A 5 17.80 17.13 7.84
C HIS A 5 17.91 17.02 6.32
N ARG A 6 17.08 17.77 5.57
CA ARG A 6 17.13 17.79 4.11
C ARG A 6 18.45 18.36 3.59
N GLN A 7 18.93 19.47 4.17
CA GLN A 7 20.21 20.10 3.84
C GLN A 7 21.38 19.18 4.18
N ARG A 8 21.38 18.60 5.39
CA ARG A 8 22.44 17.68 5.84
C ARG A 8 22.53 16.44 4.95
N PHE A 9 21.41 15.85 4.56
CA PHE A 9 21.41 14.72 3.64
C PHE A 9 21.94 15.13 2.26
N ASN A 10 21.49 16.27 1.71
CA ASN A 10 21.95 16.72 0.39
C ASN A 10 23.45 17.03 0.37
N ALA A 11 24.02 17.55 1.46
CA ALA A 11 25.45 17.79 1.59
C ALA A 11 26.27 16.49 1.63
N ALA A 12 25.70 15.39 2.14
CA ALA A 12 26.33 14.08 2.17
C ALA A 12 26.04 13.23 0.92
N PHE A 13 25.07 13.64 0.09
CA PHE A 13 24.67 12.87 -1.08
C PHE A 13 25.69 13.01 -2.22
N SER A 14 26.07 11.88 -2.79
CA SER A 14 26.76 11.81 -4.07
C SER A 14 26.25 10.61 -4.89
N PRO A 15 26.35 10.64 -6.23
CA PRO A 15 26.04 9.46 -7.04
C PRO A 15 26.83 8.22 -6.61
N ALA A 16 28.08 8.37 -6.16
CA ALA A 16 28.92 7.28 -5.68
C ALA A 16 28.34 6.63 -4.41
N THR A 17 28.00 7.44 -3.40
CA THR A 17 27.36 6.96 -2.15
C THR A 17 26.01 6.29 -2.41
N TYR A 18 25.25 6.78 -3.39
CA TYR A 18 24.02 6.10 -3.81
C TYR A 18 24.28 4.74 -4.46
N GLN A 19 25.30 4.62 -5.32
CA GLN A 19 25.70 3.33 -5.89
C GLN A 19 26.23 2.35 -4.82
N GLU A 20 26.95 2.85 -3.80
CA GLU A 20 27.39 2.05 -2.66
C GLU A 20 26.19 1.50 -1.86
N MET A 21 25.17 2.32 -1.63
CA MET A 21 23.92 1.88 -1.00
C MET A 21 23.21 0.80 -1.82
N LEU A 22 23.10 0.97 -3.14
CA LEU A 22 22.50 -0.05 -4.01
C LEU A 22 23.31 -1.35 -4.04
N ALA A 23 24.64 -1.26 -4.08
CA ALA A 23 25.52 -2.42 -4.03
C ALA A 23 25.40 -3.17 -2.69
N ASP A 24 25.16 -2.45 -1.59
CA ASP A 24 24.89 -3.06 -0.29
C ASP A 24 23.53 -3.76 -0.25
N ILE A 25 22.47 -3.17 -0.85
CA ILE A 25 21.18 -3.84 -1.02
C ILE A 25 21.35 -5.15 -1.81
N GLU A 26 22.06 -5.10 -2.94
CA GLU A 26 22.34 -6.28 -3.77
C GLU A 26 23.15 -7.33 -3.01
N ARG A 27 24.14 -6.93 -2.21
CA ARG A 27 24.91 -7.85 -1.37
C ARG A 27 24.06 -8.51 -0.28
N GLN A 28 23.17 -7.76 0.36
CA GLN A 28 22.30 -8.27 1.42
C GLN A 28 21.16 -9.13 0.89
N LEU A 29 20.65 -8.83 -0.30
CA LEU A 29 19.47 -9.43 -0.93
C LEU A 29 19.70 -9.67 -2.44
N PRO A 30 20.62 -10.58 -2.82
CA PRO A 30 21.03 -10.75 -4.22
C PRO A 30 19.88 -11.03 -5.18
N GLY A 31 19.80 -10.24 -6.25
CA GLY A 31 18.79 -10.35 -7.30
C GLY A 31 17.36 -10.08 -6.84
N GLN A 32 17.13 -9.50 -5.66
CA GLN A 32 15.76 -9.31 -5.14
C GLN A 32 15.15 -7.94 -5.51
N LEU A 33 15.96 -6.94 -5.87
CA LEU A 33 15.49 -5.58 -6.13
C LEU A 33 15.09 -5.38 -7.60
N ASP A 34 13.79 -5.25 -7.86
CA ASP A 34 13.21 -5.10 -9.20
C ASP A 34 12.50 -3.74 -9.44
N PHE A 35 12.63 -2.81 -8.50
CA PHE A 35 12.13 -1.45 -8.64
C PHE A 35 13.18 -0.44 -8.19
N ARG A 36 13.01 0.80 -8.65
CA ARG A 36 13.90 1.89 -8.26
C ARG A 36 13.65 2.29 -6.80
N VAL A 37 14.68 2.12 -5.97
CA VAL A 37 14.77 2.79 -4.66
C VAL A 37 15.14 4.24 -4.91
N ALA A 38 14.35 5.18 -4.41
CA ALA A 38 14.69 6.58 -4.56
C ALA A 38 15.94 6.93 -3.73
N GLU A 39 16.68 7.91 -4.20
CA GLU A 39 17.99 8.33 -3.70
C GLU A 39 17.95 8.89 -2.27
N THR A 40 16.77 9.13 -1.73
CA THR A 40 16.60 9.79 -0.44
C THR A 40 15.36 9.32 0.31
N PRO A 41 15.41 9.28 1.65
CA PRO A 41 14.21 9.26 2.47
C PRO A 41 13.52 10.63 2.47
N VAL A 42 12.28 10.65 2.99
CA VAL A 42 11.46 11.86 3.08
C VAL A 42 11.33 12.28 4.54
N PHE A 43 12.00 13.37 4.94
CA PHE A 43 11.93 13.92 6.30
C PHE A 43 10.63 14.70 6.56
N ILE A 44 9.71 14.08 7.28
CA ILE A 44 8.36 14.59 7.57
C ILE A 44 8.36 15.37 8.89
N PRO A 45 8.09 16.69 8.87
CA PRO A 45 8.00 17.48 10.10
C PRO A 45 6.77 17.08 10.93
N ALA A 46 6.84 17.29 12.25
CA ALA A 46 5.80 16.90 13.22
C ALA A 46 4.41 17.38 12.81
N VAL A 47 4.29 18.64 12.34
CA VAL A 47 3.00 19.19 11.89
C VAL A 47 2.37 18.38 10.75
N LEU A 48 3.17 17.95 9.76
CA LEU A 48 2.65 17.14 8.65
C LEU A 48 2.38 15.69 9.08
N ARG A 49 3.23 15.13 9.95
CA ARG A 49 3.02 13.82 10.59
C ARG A 49 1.68 13.78 11.32
N ASP A 50 1.38 14.78 12.13
CA ASP A 50 0.16 14.83 12.93
C ASP A 50 -1.08 15.00 12.04
N LYS A 51 -0.99 15.80 10.96
CA LYS A 51 -2.06 15.89 9.94
C LYS A 51 -2.28 14.55 9.21
N LEU A 52 -1.21 13.80 8.89
CA LEU A 52 -1.29 12.47 8.28
C LEU A 52 -1.98 11.46 9.20
N ILE A 53 -1.60 11.44 10.49
CA ILE A 53 -2.23 10.59 11.50
C ILE A 53 -3.73 10.94 11.61
N ALA A 54 -4.05 12.23 11.76
CA ALA A 54 -5.44 12.68 11.83
C ALA A 54 -6.27 12.32 10.59
N ALA A 55 -5.67 12.35 9.40
CA ALA A 55 -6.30 11.93 8.16
C ALA A 55 -6.56 10.41 8.12
N GLY A 56 -5.62 9.59 8.59
CA GLY A 56 -5.84 8.15 8.73
C GLY A 56 -6.94 7.84 9.73
N GLU A 57 -6.93 8.53 10.88
CA GLU A 57 -7.93 8.37 11.94
C GLU A 57 -9.35 8.73 11.47
N SER A 58 -9.52 9.73 10.60
CA SER A 58 -10.84 10.07 10.05
C SER A 58 -11.36 8.99 9.10
N ILE A 59 -10.49 8.34 8.34
CA ILE A 59 -10.84 7.21 7.46
C ILE A 59 -11.21 5.98 8.29
N ILE A 60 -10.41 5.67 9.32
CA ILE A 60 -10.66 4.53 10.23
C ILE A 60 -12.03 4.65 10.89
N LYS A 61 -12.45 5.86 11.30
CA LYS A 61 -13.79 6.08 11.87
C LYS A 61 -14.94 5.70 10.94
N VAL A 62 -14.75 5.81 9.61
CA VAL A 62 -15.74 5.35 8.63
C VAL A 62 -15.72 3.84 8.51
N ILE A 63 -14.53 3.23 8.47
CA ILE A 63 -14.35 1.76 8.39
C ILE A 63 -14.92 1.05 9.62
N GLU A 64 -14.87 1.69 10.79
CA GLU A 64 -15.41 1.17 12.05
C GLU A 64 -16.93 1.20 12.17
N GLN A 65 -17.63 1.89 11.26
CA GLN A 65 -19.08 2.00 11.35
C GLN A 65 -19.71 0.59 11.28
N PRO A 66 -20.69 0.27 12.14
CA PRO A 66 -21.31 -1.06 12.14
C PRO A 66 -21.91 -1.48 10.80
N ASN A 67 -22.37 -0.51 10.00
CA ASN A 67 -22.93 -0.72 8.66
C ASN A 67 -21.89 -0.61 7.53
N PHE A 68 -20.58 -0.50 7.82
CA PHE A 68 -19.56 -0.35 6.78
C PHE A 68 -19.56 -1.52 5.79
N LYS A 69 -19.76 -2.76 6.27
CA LYS A 69 -19.87 -3.95 5.41
C LYS A 69 -21.11 -3.89 4.51
N GLU A 70 -22.22 -3.34 4.98
CA GLU A 70 -23.42 -3.13 4.17
C GLU A 70 -23.18 -2.07 3.09
N LEU A 71 -22.60 -0.91 3.47
CA LEU A 71 -22.29 0.18 2.55
C LEU A 71 -21.34 -0.24 1.42
N THR A 72 -20.41 -1.15 1.71
CA THR A 72 -19.39 -1.64 0.77
C THR A 72 -19.73 -2.97 0.14
N GLU A 73 -20.91 -3.54 0.37
CA GLU A 73 -21.23 -4.91 -0.09
C GLU A 73 -21.17 -5.05 -1.61
N ALA A 74 -21.62 -4.03 -2.34
CA ALA A 74 -21.59 -3.99 -3.80
C ALA A 74 -20.18 -3.83 -4.38
N SER A 75 -19.16 -3.58 -3.55
CA SER A 75 -17.77 -3.51 -4.00
C SER A 75 -17.20 -4.89 -4.32
N ILE A 76 -17.78 -5.98 -3.81
CA ILE A 76 -17.26 -7.34 -4.00
C ILE A 76 -18.03 -8.03 -5.14
N PRO A 77 -17.39 -8.31 -6.29
CA PRO A 77 -18.04 -9.07 -7.36
C PRO A 77 -18.47 -10.45 -6.86
N ALA A 78 -19.70 -10.86 -7.16
CA ALA A 78 -20.27 -12.11 -6.63
C ALA A 78 -19.42 -13.36 -6.94
N HIS A 79 -18.80 -13.41 -8.11
CA HIS A 79 -17.93 -14.52 -8.55
C HIS A 79 -16.51 -14.48 -7.95
N GLN A 80 -16.16 -13.43 -7.22
CA GLN A 80 -14.86 -13.24 -6.54
C GLN A 80 -15.00 -13.22 -5.01
N ARG A 81 -16.19 -13.54 -4.49
CA ARG A 81 -16.45 -13.55 -3.06
C ARG A 81 -15.76 -14.74 -2.40
N VAL A 82 -14.86 -14.43 -1.47
CA VAL A 82 -14.21 -15.41 -0.60
C VAL A 82 -15.10 -15.65 0.64
N PRO A 83 -15.37 -16.92 1.02
CA PRO A 83 -16.23 -17.24 2.16
C PRO A 83 -15.55 -16.91 3.50
N HIS A 84 -16.37 -16.78 4.55
CA HIS A 84 -15.93 -16.56 5.95
C HIS A 84 -15.08 -15.30 6.17
N GLU A 85 -15.52 -14.20 5.54
CA GLU A 85 -14.92 -12.87 5.71
C GLU A 85 -14.84 -12.45 7.18
N ASP A 86 -13.67 -11.96 7.59
CA ASP A 86 -13.45 -11.38 8.91
C ASP A 86 -14.34 -10.17 9.19
N GLU A 87 -14.56 -9.87 10.47
CA GLU A 87 -15.33 -8.70 10.90
C GLU A 87 -14.64 -7.38 10.56
N ARG A 88 -13.30 -7.37 10.49
CA ARG A 88 -12.48 -6.17 10.31
C ARG A 88 -11.32 -6.43 9.34
N PRO A 89 -10.81 -5.40 8.63
CA PRO A 89 -9.64 -5.54 7.78
C PRO A 89 -8.39 -5.66 8.64
N GLU A 90 -7.60 -6.69 8.40
CA GLU A 90 -6.31 -6.90 9.09
C GLU A 90 -5.20 -5.97 8.60
N PHE A 91 -5.32 -5.42 7.38
CA PHE A 91 -4.37 -4.47 6.82
C PHE A 91 -5.10 -3.27 6.24
N LEU A 92 -4.56 -2.09 6.50
CA LEU A 92 -5.03 -0.84 5.90
C LEU A 92 -3.84 -0.03 5.40
N THR A 93 -3.95 0.49 4.19
CA THR A 93 -2.97 1.41 3.65
C THR A 93 -3.65 2.63 3.06
N PHE A 94 -3.15 3.81 3.38
CA PHE A 94 -3.73 5.09 2.95
C PHE A 94 -2.68 5.96 2.28
N ASP A 95 -2.91 6.33 1.04
CA ASP A 95 -1.98 7.08 0.20
C ASP A 95 -2.35 8.56 0.20
N PHE A 96 -1.45 9.39 0.69
CA PHE A 96 -1.63 10.83 0.74
C PHE A 96 -0.63 11.55 -0.14
N ALA A 97 -1.14 12.41 -1.01
CA ALA A 97 -0.32 13.44 -1.64
C ALA A 97 0.09 14.47 -0.58
N VAL A 98 1.30 15.00 -0.68
CA VAL A 98 1.67 16.21 0.06
C VAL A 98 1.27 17.44 -0.76
N CYS A 99 0.43 18.28 -0.16
CA CYS A 99 -0.18 19.46 -0.77
C CYS A 99 0.12 20.71 0.08
N ARG A 100 -0.41 21.86 -0.37
CA ARG A 100 -0.52 23.06 0.45
C ARG A 100 -1.97 23.45 0.64
N ASP A 101 -2.29 23.85 1.86
CA ASP A 101 -3.57 24.49 2.17
C ASP A 101 -3.60 25.96 1.71
N ALA A 102 -4.73 26.63 1.95
CA ALA A 102 -4.92 28.04 1.59
C ALA A 102 -3.97 29.00 2.35
N ALA A 103 -3.41 28.59 3.49
CA ALA A 103 -2.42 29.35 4.24
C ALA A 103 -0.98 29.06 3.78
N GLY A 104 -0.80 28.10 2.86
CA GLY A 104 0.50 27.68 2.34
C GLY A 104 1.20 26.64 3.22
N GLU A 105 0.58 26.13 4.27
CA GLU A 105 1.14 25.06 5.09
C GLU A 105 1.01 23.71 4.39
N LEU A 106 1.92 22.78 4.70
CA LEU A 106 1.81 21.44 4.17
C LEU A 106 0.62 20.70 4.78
N GLU A 107 -0.11 19.98 3.93
CA GLU A 107 -1.22 19.11 4.34
C GLU A 107 -1.27 17.83 3.48
N PRO A 108 -1.80 16.73 4.03
CA PRO A 108 -2.06 15.53 3.27
C PRO A 108 -3.42 15.60 2.55
N GLN A 109 -3.49 15.07 1.34
CA GLN A 109 -4.75 14.87 0.62
C GLN A 109 -4.83 13.42 0.12
N LEU A 110 -5.91 12.72 0.49
CA LEU A 110 -6.10 11.29 0.17
C LEU A 110 -6.18 11.07 -1.34
N ILE A 111 -5.42 10.10 -1.83
CA ILE A 111 -5.35 9.71 -3.24
C ILE A 111 -5.98 8.34 -3.45
N GLU A 112 -5.63 7.39 -2.60
CA GLU A 112 -6.03 6.00 -2.66
C GLU A 112 -6.00 5.35 -1.27
N MET A 113 -6.82 4.32 -1.08
CA MET A 113 -6.80 3.46 0.09
C MET A 113 -6.91 2.00 -0.36
N GLN A 114 -6.20 1.10 0.32
CA GLN A 114 -6.15 -0.33 -0.03
C GLN A 114 -6.10 -1.21 1.21
N GLY A 115 -6.95 -2.24 1.24
CA GLY A 115 -6.94 -3.32 2.22
C GLY A 115 -6.01 -4.45 1.79
N PHE A 116 -4.73 -4.14 1.55
CA PHE A 116 -3.77 -5.06 0.93
C PHE A 116 -2.37 -4.96 1.56
N PRO A 117 -1.72 -6.09 1.88
CA PRO A 117 -0.47 -6.05 2.63
C PRO A 117 0.79 -6.04 1.77
N SER A 118 1.11 -4.89 1.17
CA SER A 118 2.33 -4.75 0.36
C SER A 118 3.45 -3.99 1.06
N LEU A 119 4.68 -4.52 1.01
CA LEU A 119 5.93 -3.85 1.39
C LEU A 119 6.15 -3.64 2.89
N TYR A 120 5.40 -4.31 3.77
CA TYR A 120 5.54 -4.18 5.23
C TYR A 120 6.94 -4.60 5.72
N ALA A 121 7.52 -5.67 5.17
CA ALA A 121 8.86 -6.10 5.57
C ALA A 121 9.91 -5.11 5.04
N PHE A 122 9.79 -4.75 3.76
CA PHE A 122 10.70 -3.83 3.10
C PHE A 122 10.76 -2.44 3.75
N GLN A 123 9.61 -1.87 4.16
CA GLN A 123 9.56 -0.53 4.76
C GLN A 123 10.13 -0.46 6.18
N SER A 124 10.20 -1.58 6.89
CA SER A 124 10.93 -1.63 8.16
C SER A 124 12.44 -1.73 7.98
N TRP A 125 12.87 -2.39 6.90
CA TRP A 125 14.29 -2.67 6.63
C TRP A 125 15.00 -1.53 5.91
N LEU A 126 14.39 -0.92 4.88
CA LEU A 126 15.01 0.15 4.07
C LEU A 126 15.55 1.34 4.89
N PRO A 127 14.87 1.83 5.95
CA PRO A 127 15.43 2.87 6.82
C PRO A 127 16.78 2.51 7.45
N THR A 128 17.00 1.22 7.76
CA THR A 128 18.26 0.75 8.34
C THR A 128 19.41 0.87 7.34
N VAL A 129 19.14 0.60 6.06
CA VAL A 129 20.09 0.79 4.96
C VAL A 129 20.40 2.27 4.79
N PHE A 130 19.39 3.15 4.75
CA PHE A 130 19.65 4.59 4.68
C PHE A 130 20.52 5.10 5.84
N LYS A 131 20.29 4.61 7.07
CA LYS A 131 21.08 5.00 8.25
C LYS A 131 22.54 4.53 8.17
N GLN A 132 22.85 3.46 7.45
CA GLN A 132 24.22 2.97 7.24
C GLN A 132 25.02 3.85 6.27
N HIS A 133 24.36 4.45 5.27
CA HIS A 133 25.03 5.17 4.18
C HIS A 133 24.91 6.70 4.27
N TYR A 134 23.98 7.22 5.07
CA TYR A 134 23.69 8.66 5.15
C TYR A 134 23.52 9.17 6.59
N PRO A 135 23.77 10.48 6.85
CA PRO A 135 23.64 11.07 8.18
C PRO A 135 22.17 11.30 8.58
N ILE A 136 21.52 10.23 9.04
CA ILE A 136 20.16 10.25 9.59
C ILE A 136 20.23 10.49 11.11
N ALA A 137 19.55 11.53 11.59
CA ALA A 137 19.53 11.85 13.02
C ALA A 137 18.54 10.97 13.78
N ASP A 138 18.81 10.75 15.06
CA ASP A 138 17.91 10.01 15.95
C ASP A 138 16.65 10.81 16.34
N THR A 139 16.55 12.07 15.92
CA THR A 139 15.34 12.92 16.06
C THR A 139 14.24 12.57 15.05
N VAL A 140 14.52 11.68 14.09
CA VAL A 140 13.52 11.14 13.16
C VAL A 140 13.43 9.62 13.25
N THR A 141 12.29 9.06 12.86
CA THR A 141 11.99 7.63 12.92
C THR A 141 11.12 7.20 11.74
N PRO A 142 11.29 5.99 11.18
CA PRO A 142 10.33 5.45 10.21
C PRO A 142 9.04 4.97 10.88
N PHE A 143 9.08 4.68 12.19
CA PHE A 143 7.99 4.07 12.93
C PHE A 143 7.08 5.10 13.60
N LEU A 144 5.80 4.76 13.68
CA LEU A 144 4.75 5.52 14.36
C LEU A 144 4.24 4.66 15.54
N ASP A 145 3.68 5.28 16.58
CA ASP A 145 3.25 4.63 17.84
C ASP A 145 4.35 3.90 18.64
N SER A 146 5.49 4.59 18.86
CA SER A 146 6.58 4.22 19.80
C SER A 146 7.27 2.86 19.59
N ILE A 147 7.20 2.30 18.39
CA ILE A 147 7.89 1.04 18.04
C ILE A 147 9.31 1.32 17.50
N ASP A 148 10.29 0.49 17.88
CA ASP A 148 11.63 0.42 17.25
C ASP A 148 11.70 -0.75 16.25
N TYR A 149 12.87 -0.97 15.63
CA TYR A 149 12.99 -1.98 14.58
C TYR A 149 12.68 -3.39 15.10
N GLU A 150 13.23 -3.76 16.25
CA GLU A 150 13.05 -5.06 16.90
C GLU A 150 11.59 -5.27 17.32
N GLY A 151 10.97 -4.27 17.95
CA GLY A 151 9.56 -4.29 18.32
C GLY A 151 8.64 -4.44 17.12
N TYR A 152 8.96 -3.79 16.00
CA TYR A 152 8.20 -3.91 14.75
C TYR A 152 8.26 -5.35 14.21
N GLN A 153 9.46 -5.95 14.19
CA GLN A 153 9.60 -7.31 13.67
C GLN A 153 8.83 -8.31 14.52
N GLU A 154 8.90 -8.19 15.84
CA GLU A 154 8.19 -9.11 16.73
C GLU A 154 6.68 -8.96 16.64
N LEU A 155 6.18 -7.71 16.58
CA LEU A 155 4.76 -7.44 16.37
C LEU A 155 4.25 -8.05 15.06
N MET A 156 4.93 -7.79 13.94
CA MET A 156 4.55 -8.34 12.64
C MET A 156 4.63 -9.86 12.60
N ARG A 157 5.66 -10.45 13.22
CA ARG A 157 5.81 -11.90 13.33
C ARG A 157 4.66 -12.52 14.13
N GLN A 158 4.31 -11.97 15.29
CA GLN A 158 3.19 -12.46 16.09
C GLN A 158 1.86 -12.33 15.35
N PHE A 159 1.62 -11.19 14.71
CA PHE A 159 0.41 -10.91 13.95
C PHE A 159 0.24 -11.87 12.77
N ILE A 160 1.28 -12.08 11.96
CA ILE A 160 1.23 -12.97 10.80
C ILE A 160 1.11 -14.43 11.23
N LEU A 161 1.91 -14.87 12.21
CA LEU A 161 1.91 -16.27 12.63
C LEU A 161 0.69 -16.66 13.46
N GLY A 162 0.11 -15.74 14.22
CA GLY A 162 -1.07 -16.01 15.06
C GLY A 162 -0.92 -17.21 15.99
N GLY A 163 0.31 -17.49 16.45
CA GLY A 163 0.65 -18.64 17.29
C GLY A 163 0.91 -19.96 16.56
N GLU A 164 0.76 -20.01 15.23
CA GLU A 164 1.03 -21.21 14.44
C GLU A 164 2.54 -21.37 14.13
N PRO A 165 3.02 -22.61 13.91
CA PRO A 165 4.37 -22.85 13.41
C PRO A 165 4.60 -22.14 12.07
N ALA A 166 5.75 -21.48 11.91
CA ALA A 166 6.04 -20.67 10.72
C ALA A 166 5.95 -21.47 9.40
N GLU A 167 6.28 -22.77 9.41
CA GLU A 167 6.12 -23.64 8.23
C GLU A 167 4.65 -23.88 7.83
N GLN A 168 3.70 -23.69 8.74
CA GLN A 168 2.26 -23.83 8.48
C GLN A 168 1.61 -22.50 8.10
N VAL A 169 2.40 -21.44 7.99
CA VAL A 169 1.99 -20.09 7.59
C VAL A 169 2.73 -19.72 6.31
N ILE A 170 1.98 -19.44 5.24
CA ILE A 170 2.56 -19.11 3.94
C ILE A 170 2.23 -17.68 3.53
N LEU A 171 3.13 -17.05 2.79
CA LEU A 171 2.81 -15.88 1.97
C LEU A 171 2.35 -16.40 0.61
N LEU A 172 1.05 -16.30 0.33
CA LEU A 172 0.48 -16.78 -0.91
C LEU A 172 0.55 -15.71 -1.98
N GLU A 173 1.16 -16.03 -3.12
CA GLU A 173 1.32 -15.10 -4.25
C GLU A 173 1.22 -15.86 -5.59
N LEU A 174 0.99 -15.17 -6.70
CA LEU A 174 1.13 -15.70 -8.04
C LEU A 174 2.54 -15.43 -8.58
N PHE A 175 3.27 -16.49 -8.92
CA PHE A 175 4.66 -16.40 -9.39
C PHE A 175 5.58 -15.49 -8.53
N PRO A 176 5.79 -15.80 -7.24
CA PRO A 176 6.52 -14.93 -6.31
C PRO A 176 7.85 -14.37 -6.85
N GLU A 177 8.62 -15.21 -7.54
CA GLU A 177 9.93 -14.86 -8.13
C GLU A 177 9.86 -13.81 -9.25
N LYS A 178 8.69 -13.64 -9.89
CA LYS A 178 8.47 -12.69 -10.99
C LYS A 178 7.90 -11.36 -10.51
N GLN A 179 7.51 -11.25 -9.24
CA GLN A 179 6.89 -10.05 -8.71
C GLN A 179 7.92 -8.94 -8.52
N LYS A 180 7.58 -7.72 -8.94
CA LYS A 180 8.45 -6.54 -8.74
C LYS A 180 8.78 -6.33 -7.26
N THR A 181 7.86 -6.72 -6.36
CA THR A 181 8.04 -6.59 -4.90
C THR A 181 8.66 -7.83 -4.25
N ARG A 182 9.31 -8.74 -4.98
CA ARG A 182 9.85 -10.00 -4.41
C ARG A 182 10.81 -9.81 -3.24
N ILE A 183 11.50 -8.67 -3.18
CA ILE A 183 12.33 -8.28 -2.03
C ILE A 183 11.59 -8.33 -0.70
N ASP A 184 10.30 -7.98 -0.69
CA ASP A 184 9.44 -8.01 0.50
C ASP A 184 9.12 -9.44 0.93
N PHE A 185 9.07 -10.39 -0.02
CA PHE A 185 8.84 -11.81 0.26
C PHE A 185 10.09 -12.45 0.87
N PHE A 186 11.26 -12.13 0.30
CA PHE A 186 12.53 -12.56 0.85
C PHE A 186 12.73 -12.02 2.27
N LEU A 187 12.41 -10.75 2.49
CA LEU A 187 12.46 -10.13 3.81
C LEU A 187 11.42 -10.73 4.76
N SER A 188 10.21 -11.02 4.32
CA SER A 188 9.18 -11.71 5.14
C SER A 188 9.68 -13.06 5.64
N LYS A 189 10.37 -13.83 4.79
CA LYS A 189 11.03 -15.08 5.20
C LYS A 189 12.15 -14.82 6.21
N LYS A 190 13.04 -13.88 5.92
CA LYS A 190 14.22 -13.57 6.77
C LYS A 190 13.81 -13.04 8.15
N LEU A 191 12.76 -12.22 8.22
CA LEU A 191 12.35 -11.50 9.42
C LEU A 191 11.26 -12.24 10.20
N TRP A 192 10.33 -12.90 9.52
CA TRP A 192 9.15 -13.50 10.15
C TRP A 192 9.02 -15.02 9.94
N GLY A 193 9.93 -15.63 9.16
CA GLY A 193 9.98 -17.08 8.93
C GLY A 193 8.98 -17.62 7.92
N VAL A 194 8.25 -16.75 7.22
CA VAL A 194 7.15 -17.13 6.31
C VAL A 194 7.67 -17.30 4.88
N ASP A 195 7.51 -18.50 4.32
CA ASP A 195 7.87 -18.79 2.93
C ASP A 195 6.81 -18.24 1.95
N ALA A 196 7.28 -17.66 0.83
CA ALA A 196 6.40 -17.30 -0.27
C ALA A 196 6.12 -18.50 -1.16
N ILE A 197 4.85 -18.89 -1.27
CA ILE A 197 4.39 -20.06 -2.00
C ILE A 197 3.49 -19.61 -3.15
N CYS A 198 3.80 -20.12 -4.35
CA CYS A 198 3.00 -19.84 -5.53
C CYS A 198 1.64 -20.54 -5.46
N LEU A 199 0.54 -19.86 -5.79
CA LEU A 199 -0.81 -20.45 -5.82
C LEU A 199 -0.89 -21.76 -6.64
N THR A 200 -0.13 -21.85 -7.74
CA THR A 200 -0.03 -23.06 -8.58
C THR A 200 0.64 -24.26 -7.91
N LYS A 201 1.26 -24.07 -6.74
CA LYS A 201 1.93 -25.12 -5.95
C LYS A 201 1.08 -25.59 -4.77
N ILE A 202 -0.07 -24.98 -4.55
CA ILE A 202 -1.02 -25.38 -3.52
C ILE A 202 -1.70 -26.68 -3.95
N GLN A 203 -1.79 -27.63 -3.02
CA GLN A 203 -2.50 -28.88 -3.17
C GLN A 203 -3.68 -28.88 -2.21
N ARG A 204 -4.88 -29.17 -2.72
CA ARG A 204 -6.08 -29.26 -1.90
C ARG A 204 -6.46 -30.72 -1.70
N LYS A 205 -6.76 -31.09 -0.45
CA LYS A 205 -7.36 -32.38 -0.09
C LYS A 205 -8.62 -32.09 0.73
N ALA A 206 -9.79 -32.27 0.10
CA ALA A 206 -11.07 -31.82 0.66
C ALA A 206 -11.02 -30.33 1.06
N ARG A 207 -11.13 -29.99 2.34
CA ARG A 207 -11.06 -28.61 2.83
C ARG A 207 -9.65 -28.18 3.25
N GLU A 208 -8.70 -29.10 3.34
CA GLU A 208 -7.34 -28.80 3.80
C GLU A 208 -6.43 -28.43 2.62
N LEU A 209 -5.53 -27.47 2.87
CA LEU A 209 -4.53 -27.02 1.91
C LEU A 209 -3.12 -27.44 2.35
N PHE A 210 -2.30 -27.80 1.38
CA PHE A 210 -0.92 -28.25 1.58
C PHE A 210 0.01 -27.61 0.54
N TYR A 211 1.29 -27.54 0.86
CA TYR A 211 2.36 -27.31 -0.11
C TYR A 211 3.48 -28.31 0.12
N GLU A 212 4.31 -28.52 -0.89
CA GLU A 212 5.45 -29.42 -0.80
C GLU A 212 6.73 -28.66 -0.45
N LYS A 213 7.50 -29.17 0.50
CA LYS A 213 8.82 -28.67 0.87
C LYS A 213 9.73 -29.85 1.17
N ASN A 214 10.86 -29.95 0.46
CA ASN A 214 11.83 -31.05 0.61
C ASN A 214 11.21 -32.46 0.47
N GLY A 215 10.19 -32.61 -0.38
CA GLY A 215 9.47 -33.88 -0.59
C GLY A 215 8.42 -34.21 0.48
N GLU A 216 8.22 -33.34 1.48
CA GLU A 216 7.18 -33.49 2.49
C GLU A 216 5.99 -32.56 2.23
N LEU A 217 4.78 -33.07 2.47
CA LEU A 217 3.56 -32.27 2.40
C LEU A 217 3.32 -31.59 3.74
N ILE A 218 3.38 -30.26 3.74
CA ILE A 218 3.16 -29.43 4.92
C ILE A 218 1.75 -28.85 4.84
N LYS A 219 0.99 -29.01 5.93
CA LYS A 219 -0.36 -28.44 6.06
C LYS A 219 -0.28 -26.93 6.23
N ILE A 220 -1.09 -26.21 5.46
CA ILE A 220 -1.26 -24.76 5.57
C ILE A 220 -2.39 -24.50 6.56
N LYS A 221 -2.12 -23.67 7.56
CA LYS A 221 -3.13 -23.21 8.54
C LYS A 221 -3.45 -21.74 8.40
N ARG A 222 -2.47 -20.93 8.00
CA ARG A 222 -2.66 -19.48 7.78
C ARG A 222 -2.10 -19.04 6.44
N ILE A 223 -2.80 -18.13 5.80
CA ILE A 223 -2.41 -17.56 4.51
C ILE A 223 -2.26 -16.05 4.64
N TYR A 224 -1.01 -15.58 4.61
CA TYR A 224 -0.67 -14.19 4.38
C TYR A 224 -0.85 -13.86 2.90
N ASN A 225 -1.99 -13.28 2.54
CA ASN A 225 -2.42 -13.20 1.15
C ASN A 225 -1.79 -12.01 0.40
N ARG A 226 -1.19 -12.30 -0.76
CA ARG A 226 -0.73 -11.31 -1.74
C ARG A 226 -1.36 -11.49 -3.13
N VAL A 227 -2.19 -12.52 -3.32
CA VAL A 227 -2.92 -12.71 -4.59
C VAL A 227 -4.12 -11.76 -4.66
N ILE A 228 -4.28 -11.10 -5.81
CA ILE A 228 -5.48 -10.33 -6.15
C ILE A 228 -6.17 -10.93 -7.38
N PHE A 229 -7.50 -10.83 -7.43
CA PHE A 229 -8.31 -11.40 -8.52
C PHE A 229 -7.98 -10.80 -9.90
N ASP A 230 -7.65 -9.51 -9.96
CA ASP A 230 -7.25 -8.82 -11.19
C ASP A 230 -6.02 -9.42 -11.87
N GLU A 231 -5.05 -9.88 -11.07
CA GLU A 231 -3.86 -10.55 -11.59
C GLU A 231 -4.21 -11.98 -11.99
N LEU A 232 -4.96 -12.69 -11.14
CA LEU A 232 -5.39 -14.05 -11.41
C LEU A 232 -6.20 -14.17 -12.71
N ALA A 233 -7.07 -13.20 -13.00
CA ALA A 233 -7.92 -13.16 -14.20
C ALA A 233 -7.11 -13.02 -15.51
N ARG A 234 -5.86 -12.57 -15.45
CA ARG A 234 -4.95 -12.50 -16.61
C ARG A 234 -4.32 -13.84 -16.95
N HIS A 235 -4.52 -14.85 -16.11
CA HIS A 235 -3.94 -16.17 -16.21
C HIS A 235 -5.00 -17.29 -16.25
N PRO A 236 -5.97 -17.24 -17.18
CA PRO A 236 -7.04 -18.26 -17.28
C PRO A 236 -6.51 -19.65 -17.65
N GLU A 237 -5.27 -19.74 -18.14
CA GLU A 237 -4.60 -21.00 -18.49
C GLU A 237 -4.16 -21.83 -17.28
N LEU A 238 -4.16 -21.25 -16.07
CA LEU A 238 -3.65 -21.91 -14.88
C LEU A 238 -4.59 -23.02 -14.41
N ASN A 239 -4.05 -24.22 -14.30
CA ASN A 239 -4.72 -25.34 -13.65
C ASN A 239 -4.42 -25.31 -12.15
N LEU A 240 -5.38 -24.81 -11.36
CA LEU A 240 -5.24 -24.63 -9.92
C LEU A 240 -5.97 -25.74 -9.15
N SER A 241 -5.31 -26.29 -8.12
CA SER A 241 -5.96 -27.22 -7.18
C SER A 241 -6.88 -26.51 -6.18
N PHE A 242 -6.77 -25.19 -6.07
CA PHE A 242 -7.49 -24.34 -5.13
C PHE A 242 -7.76 -22.98 -5.75
N ASN A 243 -9.01 -22.52 -5.63
CA ASN A 243 -9.42 -21.17 -5.96
C ASN A 243 -9.80 -20.41 -4.68
N LEU A 244 -9.50 -19.11 -4.62
CA LEU A 244 -9.71 -18.31 -3.40
C LEU A 244 -11.18 -18.29 -2.95
N THR A 245 -12.14 -18.51 -3.84
CA THR A 245 -13.59 -18.52 -3.54
C THR A 245 -14.09 -19.84 -2.94
N GLU A 246 -13.22 -20.84 -2.77
CA GLU A 246 -13.59 -22.14 -2.22
C GLU A 246 -13.51 -22.16 -0.70
N ASP A 247 -14.45 -22.87 -0.06
CA ASP A 247 -14.46 -23.07 1.39
C ASP A 247 -13.37 -24.07 1.82
N VAL A 248 -12.39 -23.57 2.58
CA VAL A 248 -11.18 -24.27 3.03
C VAL A 248 -10.84 -23.93 4.48
N ASP A 249 -10.14 -24.83 5.17
CA ASP A 249 -9.82 -24.75 6.59
C ASP A 249 -8.51 -23.99 6.84
N VAL A 250 -8.49 -22.72 6.45
CA VAL A 250 -7.36 -21.80 6.70
C VAL A 250 -7.85 -20.49 7.29
N LYS A 251 -7.00 -19.87 8.10
CA LYS A 251 -7.21 -18.49 8.54
C LYS A 251 -6.49 -17.55 7.58
N TRP A 252 -7.22 -16.62 7.00
CA TRP A 252 -6.62 -15.55 6.21
C TRP A 252 -5.91 -14.56 7.14
N VAL A 253 -4.79 -14.02 6.65
CA VAL A 253 -4.09 -12.86 7.18
C VAL A 253 -4.11 -11.82 6.06
N GLY A 254 -5.09 -10.93 6.11
CA GLY A 254 -5.51 -10.08 5.01
C GLY A 254 -6.55 -10.77 4.13
N HIS A 255 -7.76 -10.99 4.65
CA HIS A 255 -8.83 -11.67 3.92
C HIS A 255 -9.14 -10.96 2.57
N PRO A 256 -9.20 -11.70 1.44
CA PRO A 256 -9.24 -11.10 0.09
C PRO A 256 -10.39 -10.12 -0.16
N ASN A 257 -11.55 -10.32 0.47
CA ASN A 257 -12.69 -9.41 0.29
C ASN A 257 -12.39 -7.96 0.73
N TRP A 258 -11.50 -7.75 1.72
CA TRP A 258 -11.15 -6.39 2.18
C TRP A 258 -10.38 -5.59 1.14
N PHE A 259 -9.76 -6.24 0.15
CA PHE A 259 -9.18 -5.58 -1.03
C PHE A 259 -10.23 -4.79 -1.82
N PHE A 260 -11.45 -5.33 -1.92
CA PHE A 260 -12.55 -4.68 -2.61
C PHE A 260 -13.22 -3.61 -1.75
N ARG A 261 -13.40 -3.86 -0.45
CA ARG A 261 -14.06 -2.91 0.46
C ARG A 261 -13.21 -1.68 0.69
N ILE A 262 -11.96 -1.86 1.07
CA ILE A 262 -11.00 -0.78 1.28
C ILE A 262 -10.38 -0.46 -0.08
N SER A 263 -11.14 0.26 -0.90
CA SER A 263 -10.79 0.59 -2.28
C SER A 263 -11.33 1.97 -2.68
N LYS A 264 -11.22 2.29 -3.98
CA LYS A 264 -11.86 3.48 -4.57
C LYS A 264 -13.36 3.55 -4.28
N TYR A 265 -14.01 2.40 -4.11
CA TYR A 265 -15.41 2.32 -3.76
C TYR A 265 -15.75 3.05 -2.45
N THR A 266 -14.83 3.07 -1.47
CA THR A 266 -15.07 3.73 -0.19
C THR A 266 -14.89 5.24 -0.25
N LEU A 267 -14.23 5.79 -1.28
CA LEU A 267 -13.88 7.22 -1.33
C LEU A 267 -15.09 8.17 -1.18
N PRO A 268 -16.25 7.95 -1.84
CA PRO A 268 -17.42 8.82 -1.66
C PRO A 268 -18.07 8.76 -0.28
N LEU A 269 -17.78 7.72 0.52
CA LEU A 269 -18.27 7.59 1.90
C LEU A 269 -17.45 8.43 2.89
N LEU A 270 -16.26 8.88 2.48
CA LEU A 270 -15.33 9.61 3.31
C LEU A 270 -15.60 11.11 3.25
N GLN A 271 -15.44 11.78 4.39
CA GLN A 271 -15.55 13.23 4.50
C GLN A 271 -14.45 13.77 5.42
N GLY A 272 -13.97 14.98 5.14
CA GLY A 272 -13.00 15.66 5.99
C GLY A 272 -12.05 16.57 5.20
N PRO A 273 -11.22 17.36 5.90
CA PRO A 273 -10.32 18.33 5.27
C PRO A 273 -9.21 17.68 4.42
N PHE A 274 -8.85 16.43 4.71
CA PHE A 274 -7.78 15.69 4.04
C PHE A 274 -8.31 14.68 3.01
N VAL A 275 -9.60 14.73 2.70
CA VAL A 275 -10.27 13.85 1.74
C VAL A 275 -10.85 14.73 0.63
N PRO A 276 -10.35 14.60 -0.61
CA PRO A 276 -10.93 15.32 -1.73
C PRO A 276 -12.40 14.90 -1.94
N PRO A 277 -13.30 15.86 -2.22
CA PRO A 277 -14.69 15.55 -2.53
C PRO A 277 -14.79 14.48 -3.62
N SER A 278 -15.56 13.43 -3.34
CA SER A 278 -15.69 12.23 -4.17
C SER A 278 -17.15 11.84 -4.25
N TYR A 279 -17.62 11.45 -5.44
CA TYR A 279 -19.02 11.18 -5.71
C TYR A 279 -19.17 9.93 -6.56
N TYR A 280 -20.12 9.04 -6.22
CA TYR A 280 -20.53 8.00 -7.14
C TYR A 280 -21.18 8.64 -8.36
N LEU A 281 -20.70 8.33 -9.57
CA LEU A 281 -21.15 9.03 -10.77
C LEU A 281 -22.65 8.81 -11.03
N HIS A 282 -23.17 7.63 -10.72
CA HIS A 282 -24.58 7.29 -10.92
C HIS A 282 -25.53 7.98 -9.93
N GLU A 283 -25.03 8.53 -8.82
CA GLU A 283 -25.84 9.24 -7.82
C GLU A 283 -25.93 10.75 -8.08
N LEU A 284 -25.12 11.28 -9.01
CA LEU A 284 -25.14 12.69 -9.37
C LEU A 284 -26.33 13.00 -10.28
N SER A 285 -27.25 13.85 -9.80
CA SER A 285 -28.30 14.44 -10.63
C SER A 285 -27.77 15.54 -11.55
N GLU A 286 -26.74 16.27 -11.10
CA GLU A 286 -26.04 17.32 -11.83
C GLU A 286 -24.53 17.19 -11.62
N TYR A 287 -23.74 17.56 -12.63
CA TYR A 287 -22.29 17.55 -12.55
C TYR A 287 -21.75 18.82 -11.90
N PRO A 288 -20.61 18.77 -11.17
CA PRO A 288 -19.93 19.98 -10.70
C PRO A 288 -19.66 20.95 -11.85
N GLU A 289 -20.00 22.22 -11.71
CA GLU A 289 -19.79 23.23 -12.76
C GLU A 289 -18.31 23.35 -13.18
N ASP A 290 -17.39 23.05 -12.25
CA ASP A 290 -15.95 23.08 -12.44
C ASP A 290 -15.34 21.70 -12.77
N LEU A 291 -15.96 20.90 -13.65
CA LEU A 291 -15.48 19.55 -14.05
C LEU A 291 -13.99 19.46 -14.41
N HIS A 292 -13.36 20.55 -14.88
CA HIS A 292 -11.91 20.61 -15.13
C HIS A 292 -11.06 20.33 -13.87
N ASN A 293 -11.62 20.52 -12.67
CA ASN A 293 -11.04 20.20 -11.37
C ASN A 293 -11.34 18.77 -10.90
N TYR A 294 -11.95 17.92 -11.73
CA TYR A 294 -12.30 16.55 -11.36
C TYR A 294 -11.58 15.52 -12.23
N VAL A 295 -11.37 14.34 -11.66
CA VAL A 295 -10.92 13.13 -12.35
C VAL A 295 -11.99 12.07 -12.26
N LEU A 296 -12.14 11.31 -13.34
CA LEU A 296 -13.02 10.14 -13.36
C LEU A 296 -12.17 8.89 -13.09
N LYS A 297 -12.58 8.10 -12.08
CA LYS A 297 -11.89 6.87 -11.70
C LYS A 297 -12.85 5.68 -11.86
N PRO A 298 -12.44 4.57 -12.49
CA PRO A 298 -13.20 3.32 -12.42
C PRO A 298 -13.13 2.76 -10.99
N LEU A 299 -14.24 2.22 -10.50
CA LEU A 299 -14.34 1.66 -9.15
C LEU A 299 -13.55 0.36 -9.00
N PHE A 300 -13.59 -0.49 -10.03
CA PHE A 300 -13.03 -1.85 -10.04
C PHE A 300 -11.70 -1.93 -10.79
N SER A 301 -10.95 -0.83 -10.88
CA SER A 301 -9.61 -0.81 -11.44
C SER A 301 -8.55 -0.42 -10.42
N PHE A 302 -7.37 -1.03 -10.55
CA PHE A 302 -6.25 -0.84 -9.62
C PHE A 302 -5.04 -0.25 -10.32
N ALA A 303 -4.08 0.27 -9.54
CA ALA A 303 -2.84 0.87 -10.03
C ALA A 303 -3.04 2.00 -11.08
N GLY A 304 -4.12 2.77 -10.97
CA GLY A 304 -4.42 3.91 -11.84
C GLY A 304 -4.93 3.55 -13.24
N ALA A 305 -5.19 2.28 -13.54
CA ALA A 305 -5.74 1.87 -14.83
C ALA A 305 -7.12 2.51 -15.08
N GLY A 306 -7.32 3.12 -16.26
CA GLY A 306 -8.59 3.71 -16.67
C GLY A 306 -8.93 5.06 -16.04
N VAL A 307 -8.04 5.68 -15.26
CA VAL A 307 -8.25 7.03 -14.71
C VAL A 307 -8.20 8.06 -15.83
N ARG A 308 -9.24 8.91 -15.93
CA ARG A 308 -9.31 10.02 -16.88
C ARG A 308 -9.11 11.33 -16.13
N LEU A 309 -7.98 11.99 -16.40
CA LEU A 309 -7.60 13.25 -15.75
C LEU A 309 -8.40 14.46 -16.23
N HIS A 310 -8.94 14.42 -17.45
CA HIS A 310 -9.73 15.50 -18.01
C HIS A 310 -11.04 14.90 -18.53
N VAL A 311 -12.15 15.43 -18.04
CA VAL A 311 -13.49 15.00 -18.40
C VAL A 311 -14.40 16.20 -18.63
N THR A 312 -15.30 16.05 -19.58
CA THR A 312 -16.38 17.00 -19.87
C THR A 312 -17.73 16.36 -19.56
N ALA A 313 -18.81 17.15 -19.48
CA ALA A 313 -20.15 16.60 -19.29
C ALA A 313 -20.51 15.58 -20.40
N ALA A 314 -20.17 15.89 -21.66
CA ALA A 314 -20.38 15.00 -22.79
C ALA A 314 -19.63 13.67 -22.64
N ASP A 315 -18.40 13.69 -22.09
CA ASP A 315 -17.65 12.46 -21.80
C ASP A 315 -18.37 11.57 -20.78
N LEU A 316 -18.98 12.19 -19.76
CA LEU A 316 -19.68 11.47 -18.69
C LEU A 316 -21.02 10.93 -19.18
N ASP A 317 -21.76 11.68 -19.99
CA ASP A 317 -23.02 11.26 -20.57
C ASP A 317 -22.88 10.12 -21.56
N ALA A 318 -21.75 10.05 -22.26
CA ALA A 318 -21.44 8.97 -23.19
C ALA A 318 -21.06 7.65 -22.49
N LEU A 319 -20.89 7.62 -21.16
CA LEU A 319 -20.52 6.39 -20.45
C LEU A 319 -21.71 5.42 -20.43
N PRO A 320 -21.53 4.18 -20.91
CA PRO A 320 -22.61 3.20 -20.97
C PRO A 320 -23.02 2.70 -19.58
N ASP A 321 -22.09 2.74 -18.62
CA ASP A 321 -22.34 2.28 -17.27
C ASP A 321 -21.72 3.23 -16.23
N LYS A 322 -22.51 4.22 -15.81
CA LYS A 322 -22.11 5.22 -14.81
C LYS A 322 -21.94 4.60 -13.41
N GLN A 323 -22.46 3.39 -13.14
CA GLN A 323 -22.41 2.77 -11.81
C GLN A 323 -21.00 2.31 -11.43
N ASN A 324 -20.12 2.08 -12.42
CA ASN A 324 -18.75 1.60 -12.24
C ASN A 324 -17.71 2.72 -12.10
N TYR A 325 -18.14 3.97 -11.92
CA TYR A 325 -17.24 5.12 -11.86
C TYR A 325 -17.56 6.05 -10.69
N LEU A 326 -16.51 6.75 -10.24
CA LEU A 326 -16.63 7.89 -9.35
C LEU A 326 -15.97 9.13 -9.97
N LEU A 327 -16.47 10.31 -9.61
CA LEU A 327 -15.78 11.57 -9.80
C LEU A 327 -15.10 11.98 -8.49
N GLN A 328 -13.85 12.38 -8.57
CA GLN A 328 -13.10 12.91 -7.42
C GLN A 328 -12.43 14.24 -7.79
N ARG A 329 -12.46 15.21 -6.89
CA ARG A 329 -11.75 16.47 -7.05
C ARG A 329 -10.24 16.21 -7.15
N LYS A 330 -9.58 16.86 -8.10
CA LYS A 330 -8.14 16.79 -8.33
C LYS A 330 -7.38 17.26 -7.10
N VAL A 331 -6.27 16.58 -6.86
CA VAL A 331 -5.30 16.93 -5.83
C VAL A 331 -4.07 17.53 -6.49
N SER A 332 -3.67 18.71 -6.02
CA SER A 332 -2.47 19.39 -6.50
C SER A 332 -1.27 19.04 -5.62
N TYR A 333 -0.39 18.19 -6.12
CA TYR A 333 0.82 17.79 -5.42
C TYR A 333 1.81 18.95 -5.34
N GLU A 334 2.23 19.28 -4.12
CA GLU A 334 3.30 20.24 -3.88
C GLU A 334 4.67 19.55 -4.04
N PRO A 335 5.58 20.08 -4.87
CA PRO A 335 6.93 19.55 -4.98
C PRO A 335 7.76 19.99 -3.75
N VAL A 336 7.70 19.20 -2.68
CA VAL A 336 8.31 19.55 -1.37
C VAL A 336 9.71 19.00 -1.14
N VAL A 337 10.14 17.98 -1.90
CA VAL A 337 11.43 17.32 -1.67
C VAL A 337 12.50 17.97 -2.53
N GLN A 338 13.43 18.68 -1.89
CA GLN A 338 14.57 19.28 -2.56
C GLN A 338 15.63 18.22 -2.90
N SER A 339 15.76 17.88 -4.18
CA SER A 339 16.88 17.11 -4.73
C SER A 339 18.09 18.01 -5.02
N THR A 340 19.18 17.42 -5.51
CA THR A 340 20.36 18.17 -6.00
C THR A 340 20.09 19.00 -7.27
N ASN A 341 19.00 18.73 -7.99
CA ASN A 341 18.69 19.32 -9.29
C ASN A 341 17.20 19.73 -9.43
N GLY A 342 16.54 20.08 -8.32
CA GLY A 342 15.19 20.64 -8.32
C GLY A 342 14.27 20.09 -7.24
N LEU A 343 12.99 20.42 -7.35
CA LEU A 343 11.97 19.95 -6.42
C LEU A 343 11.26 18.71 -6.97
N VAL A 344 10.86 17.83 -6.06
CA VAL A 344 10.24 16.53 -6.36
C VAL A 344 8.98 16.39 -5.52
N LYS A 345 7.92 15.84 -6.13
CA LYS A 345 6.66 15.55 -5.45
C LYS A 345 6.79 14.27 -4.63
N CYS A 346 6.11 14.23 -3.50
CA CYS A 346 6.07 13.06 -2.64
C CYS A 346 4.63 12.66 -2.35
N GLU A 347 4.41 11.37 -2.36
CA GLU A 347 3.23 10.73 -1.77
C GLU A 347 3.68 9.86 -0.60
N ILE A 348 2.87 9.83 0.45
CA ILE A 348 3.14 9.12 1.70
C ILE A 348 2.01 8.13 1.91
N ARG A 349 2.33 6.85 1.86
CA ARG A 349 1.44 5.74 2.23
C ARG A 349 1.62 5.44 3.70
N LEU A 350 0.56 5.50 4.48
CA LEU A 350 0.55 5.02 5.87
C LEU A 350 0.23 3.52 5.89
N LEU A 351 0.92 2.75 6.72
CA LEU A 351 0.79 1.29 6.82
C LEU A 351 0.29 0.89 8.21
N TYR A 352 -0.92 0.31 8.25
CA TYR A 352 -1.57 -0.12 9.48
C TYR A 352 -1.82 -1.63 9.49
N ILE A 353 -1.79 -2.21 10.69
CA ILE A 353 -2.36 -3.52 10.94
C ILE A 353 -3.54 -3.41 11.89
N TRP A 354 -4.47 -4.36 11.84
CA TRP A 354 -5.53 -4.49 12.83
C TRP A 354 -5.51 -5.90 13.42
N PRO A 355 -4.75 -6.12 14.50
CA PRO A 355 -4.70 -7.42 15.13
C PRO A 355 -6.09 -7.85 15.61
N THR A 356 -6.39 -9.15 15.49
CA THR A 356 -7.65 -9.71 15.99
C THR A 356 -7.75 -9.46 17.49
N GLY A 357 -8.89 -8.92 17.94
CA GLY A 357 -9.15 -8.61 19.34
C GLY A 357 -8.83 -7.16 19.73
N GLU A 358 -8.09 -6.42 18.91
CA GLU A 358 -7.79 -5.02 19.18
C GLU A 358 -8.96 -4.08 18.80
N PRO A 359 -9.24 -3.05 19.62
CA PRO A 359 -10.36 -2.16 19.38
C PRO A 359 -10.13 -1.27 18.15
N ARG A 360 -8.87 -0.97 17.83
CA ARG A 360 -8.43 -0.01 16.82
C ARG A 360 -7.27 -0.61 15.99
N PRO A 361 -7.11 -0.23 14.71
CA PRO A 361 -5.90 -0.53 13.97
C PRO A 361 -4.71 0.27 14.54
N GLN A 362 -3.51 -0.27 14.38
CA GLN A 362 -2.26 0.34 14.81
C GLN A 362 -1.49 0.86 13.60
N LEU A 363 -1.05 2.12 13.65
CA LEU A 363 -0.21 2.72 12.61
C LEU A 363 1.25 2.36 12.87
N LEU A 364 1.87 1.62 11.95
CA LEU A 364 3.22 1.09 12.20
C LEU A 364 4.32 1.97 11.60
N THR A 365 4.19 2.30 10.33
CA THR A 365 5.24 2.95 9.53
C THR A 365 4.61 3.58 8.28
N GLY A 366 5.43 4.12 7.39
CA GLY A 366 4.99 4.58 6.10
C GLY A 366 5.88 4.13 4.94
N LEU A 367 5.42 4.44 3.74
CA LEU A 367 6.11 4.26 2.47
C LEU A 367 6.06 5.57 1.70
N GLY A 368 7.20 6.00 1.15
CA GLY A 368 7.28 7.19 0.31
C GLY A 368 7.31 6.80 -1.16
N ARG A 369 6.63 7.56 -2.02
CA ARG A 369 6.81 7.51 -3.48
C ARG A 369 7.20 8.89 -3.98
N LEU A 370 8.33 8.96 -4.67
CA LEU A 370 8.82 10.18 -5.30
C LEU A 370 8.48 10.20 -6.78
N SER A 371 8.07 11.38 -7.27
CA SER A 371 7.78 11.58 -8.68
C SER A 371 8.09 13.00 -9.15
N ARG A 372 8.45 13.11 -10.42
CA ARG A 372 8.52 14.38 -11.16
C ARG A 372 7.38 14.52 -12.18
N GLY A 373 6.54 13.51 -12.32
CA GLY A 373 5.41 13.50 -13.25
C GLY A 373 4.14 14.12 -12.67
N GLU A 374 3.09 14.16 -13.49
CA GLU A 374 1.73 14.44 -13.04
C GLU A 374 1.08 13.23 -12.36
N MET A 375 1.47 12.01 -12.77
CA MET A 375 1.05 10.75 -12.14
C MET A 375 2.19 10.07 -11.39
N ILE A 376 1.86 9.54 -10.21
CA ILE A 376 2.78 8.78 -9.34
C ILE A 376 2.52 7.29 -9.53
N GLY A 377 3.56 6.55 -9.91
CA GLY A 377 3.50 5.12 -10.16
C GLY A 377 4.82 4.60 -10.76
N VAL A 378 5.14 3.32 -10.49
CA VAL A 378 6.40 2.67 -10.89
C VAL A 378 6.59 2.69 -12.42
N ASP A 379 5.51 2.60 -13.19
CA ASP A 379 5.60 2.51 -14.66
C ASP A 379 5.73 3.87 -15.37
N PHE A 380 5.45 5.00 -14.69
CA PHE A 380 5.44 6.33 -15.32
C PHE A 380 6.74 7.14 -15.17
N ASN A 381 7.71 6.66 -14.38
CA ASN A 381 8.90 7.45 -14.01
C ASN A 381 10.25 6.73 -14.20
N LYS A 382 10.31 5.61 -14.93
CA LYS A 382 11.50 4.74 -14.98
C LYS A 382 12.80 5.43 -15.43
N ASP A 383 12.70 6.47 -16.27
CA ASP A 383 13.86 7.16 -16.86
C ASP A 383 14.24 8.49 -16.18
N LYS A 384 13.74 8.76 -14.97
CA LYS A 384 14.01 10.00 -14.23
C LYS A 384 14.80 9.73 -12.95
N ASP A 385 15.63 10.68 -12.54
CA ASP A 385 16.29 10.65 -11.23
C ASP A 385 15.43 11.28 -10.14
N TRP A 386 15.63 10.84 -8.89
CA TRP A 386 14.82 11.23 -7.72
C TRP A 386 13.35 10.84 -7.86
N VAL A 387 13.12 9.59 -8.24
CA VAL A 387 11.79 8.97 -8.37
C VAL A 387 11.85 7.53 -7.86
N GLY A 388 10.70 6.95 -7.58
CA GLY A 388 10.60 5.56 -7.11
C GLY A 388 10.16 5.43 -5.66
N GLY A 389 10.33 4.24 -5.10
CA GLY A 389 9.93 3.91 -3.74
C GLY A 389 10.99 4.29 -2.71
N THR A 390 10.59 4.82 -1.57
CA THR A 390 11.46 5.19 -0.45
C THR A 390 10.70 5.07 0.86
N THR A 391 11.29 5.56 1.96
CA THR A 391 10.68 5.61 3.29
C THR A 391 10.48 7.07 3.74
N PRO A 392 9.36 7.40 4.39
CA PRO A 392 9.27 8.59 5.22
C PRO A 392 10.08 8.38 6.51
N LEU A 393 10.62 9.47 7.04
CA LEU A 393 11.23 9.56 8.35
C LEU A 393 10.56 10.71 9.08
N PHE A 394 9.71 10.37 10.05
CA PHE A 394 8.90 11.28 10.83
C PHE A 394 9.71 11.88 11.97
N GLU A 395 9.58 13.20 12.18
CA GLU A 395 10.03 13.84 13.42
C GLU A 395 9.44 13.10 14.63
N LYS A 396 10.24 12.91 15.68
CA LYS A 396 9.79 12.30 16.94
C LYS A 396 8.96 13.26 17.77
#